data_AF-A0A1I4WAB9-F1
#
_entry.id   AF-A0A1I4WAB9-F1
#
_cell.length_a   1.000
_cell.length_b   1.000
_cell.length_c   1.000
_cell.angle_alpha   90.00
_cell.angle_beta   90.00
_cell.angle_gamma   90.00
#
_symmetry.space_group_name_H-M   'P 1'
#
loop_
_entity.id
_entity.type
_entity.pdbx_description
1 polymer ?
#
loop_
_entity_poly.entity_id
_entity_poly.type
_entity_poly.pdbx_seq_one_letter_code
_entity_poly.pdbx_strand_id
1 'polypeptide(L)'
;MRFAPGVTLWLMRARKLTLPLVLAASLAVPASLGAPAAAQPAAPAAGCDPTQTAPVYRGRVPSPEQVLGFDLGERPVTAAESDRYLETVAARSERVVSGTLATSAQGRPLKYAIAGRPELISKAGLAKVRLEAGLLRDPRTPACSGWACASRGSSGR
;
A
#
# COMPACT_ATOMS: atom_id res chain seq x y z
N MET A 1 -31.59 35.17 -28.77
CA MET A 1 -30.72 35.36 -29.95
C MET A 1 -29.58 34.34 -29.90
N ARG A 2 -29.07 33.90 -31.07
CA ARG A 2 -27.80 33.17 -31.27
C ARG A 2 -27.54 31.92 -30.38
N PHE A 3 -28.03 30.77 -30.85
CA PHE A 3 -27.31 29.49 -30.69
C PHE A 3 -25.97 29.53 -31.46
N ALA A 4 -25.01 28.69 -31.06
CA ALA A 4 -23.72 28.53 -31.76
C ALA A 4 -23.31 27.04 -31.85
N PRO A 5 -23.52 26.35 -32.99
CA PRO A 5 -23.04 25.00 -33.24
C PRO A 5 -21.76 25.00 -34.10
N GLY A 6 -20.61 24.72 -33.50
CA GLY A 6 -19.31 24.66 -34.19
C GLY A 6 -18.91 23.25 -34.65
N VAL A 7 -19.67 22.62 -35.54
CA VAL A 7 -19.33 21.29 -36.09
C VAL A 7 -18.37 21.46 -37.27
N THR A 8 -17.07 21.30 -37.03
CA THR A 8 -16.06 21.42 -38.10
C THR A 8 -16.10 20.20 -39.03
N LEU A 9 -16.52 20.51 -40.25
CA LEU A 9 -16.70 19.67 -41.42
C LEU A 9 -15.60 18.60 -41.66
N TRP A 10 -16.09 17.40 -41.95
CA TRP A 10 -15.47 16.30 -42.69
C TRP A 10 -14.51 16.76 -43.81
N LEU A 11 -13.30 16.19 -43.89
CA LEU A 11 -12.60 16.11 -45.18
C LEU A 11 -11.73 14.85 -45.29
N MET A 12 -12.15 13.93 -46.16
CA MET A 12 -11.32 12.81 -46.58
C MET A 12 -10.13 13.28 -47.43
N ARG A 13 -8.95 12.70 -47.21
CA ARG A 13 -7.98 12.51 -48.32
C ARG A 13 -7.18 11.23 -48.14
N ALA A 14 -7.41 10.28 -49.04
CA ALA A 14 -6.76 8.98 -49.09
C ALA A 14 -5.56 8.98 -50.04
N ARG A 15 -4.83 7.84 -50.05
CA ARG A 15 -3.68 7.52 -50.91
C ARG A 15 -2.38 8.24 -50.45
N LYS A 16 -1.21 7.61 -50.55
CA LYS A 16 -0.82 6.55 -51.48
C LYS A 16 -0.25 5.30 -50.81
N LEU A 17 -0.63 4.14 -51.35
CA LEU A 17 0.16 2.92 -51.30
C LEU A 17 1.26 3.02 -52.36
N THR A 18 2.52 2.84 -51.97
CA THR A 18 3.65 2.66 -52.90
C THR A 18 4.63 1.64 -52.32
N LEU A 19 4.44 0.38 -52.70
CA LEU A 19 5.37 -0.70 -52.44
C LEU A 19 6.34 -0.82 -53.63
N PRO A 20 7.65 -0.87 -53.41
CA PRO A 20 8.58 -1.52 -54.32
C PRO A 20 9.08 -2.83 -53.71
N LEU A 21 8.76 -3.94 -54.38
CA LEU A 21 9.37 -5.25 -54.15
C LEU A 21 10.88 -5.15 -54.45
N VAL A 22 11.73 -5.35 -53.43
CA VAL A 22 13.15 -5.67 -53.63
C VAL A 22 13.36 -7.13 -53.26
N LEU A 23 13.74 -7.92 -54.26
CA LEU A 23 13.97 -9.36 -54.17
C LEU A 23 15.46 -9.64 -53.85
N ALA A 24 15.78 -10.92 -53.66
CA ALA A 24 17.14 -11.50 -53.56
C ALA A 24 17.90 -11.28 -52.24
N ALA A 25 17.70 -12.27 -51.35
CA ALA A 25 18.76 -13.11 -50.78
C ALA A 25 20.03 -12.45 -50.21
N SER A 26 20.16 -12.53 -48.88
CA SER A 26 21.43 -12.81 -48.22
C SER A 26 21.18 -13.66 -46.97
N LEU A 27 21.42 -14.97 -47.10
CA LEU A 27 21.32 -15.94 -46.01
C LEU A 27 22.55 -15.82 -45.10
N ALA A 28 22.54 -14.80 -44.24
CA ALA A 28 23.49 -14.63 -43.15
C ALA A 28 22.69 -14.48 -41.85
N VAL A 29 22.12 -15.59 -41.37
CA VAL A 29 21.65 -15.68 -39.99
C VAL A 29 22.89 -15.88 -39.11
N PRO A 30 23.36 -14.88 -38.34
CA PRO A 30 24.31 -15.17 -37.30
C PRO A 30 23.59 -16.09 -36.31
N ALA A 31 24.09 -17.32 -36.15
CA ALA A 31 23.70 -18.19 -35.05
C ALA A 31 24.31 -17.63 -33.75
N SER A 32 23.87 -16.43 -33.35
CA SER A 32 24.15 -15.86 -32.05
C SER A 32 23.49 -16.78 -31.03
N LEU A 33 24.29 -17.69 -30.49
CA LEU A 33 23.96 -18.54 -29.35
C LEU A 33 23.52 -17.62 -28.22
N GLY A 34 22.22 -17.41 -28.11
CA GLY A 34 21.60 -16.70 -27.01
C GLY A 34 21.83 -17.52 -25.77
N ALA A 35 22.96 -17.26 -25.09
CA ALA A 35 23.25 -17.83 -23.79
C ALA A 35 22.00 -17.60 -22.93
N PRO A 36 21.43 -18.66 -22.31
CA PRO A 36 20.23 -18.49 -21.52
C PRO A 36 20.57 -17.45 -20.45
N ALA A 37 19.83 -16.34 -20.46
CA ALA A 37 19.95 -15.28 -19.46
C ALA A 37 19.49 -15.86 -18.13
N ALA A 38 20.42 -16.55 -17.45
CA ALA A 38 20.21 -17.16 -16.16
C ALA A 38 19.78 -16.04 -15.23
N ALA A 39 18.50 -16.04 -14.87
CA ALA A 39 17.93 -15.08 -13.94
C ALA A 39 18.63 -15.30 -12.60
N GLN A 40 19.70 -14.53 -12.37
CA GLN A 40 20.46 -14.55 -11.13
C GLN A 40 19.44 -14.33 -10.01
N PRO A 41 19.36 -15.23 -9.01
CA PRO A 41 18.48 -15.02 -7.88
C PRO A 41 18.77 -13.63 -7.31
N ALA A 42 17.74 -12.78 -7.25
CA ALA A 42 17.89 -11.45 -6.69
C ALA A 42 18.50 -11.60 -5.29
N ALA A 43 19.68 -11.02 -5.07
CA ALA A 43 20.39 -11.15 -3.82
C ALA A 43 19.44 -10.80 -2.67
N PRO A 44 19.37 -11.62 -1.60
CA PRO A 44 18.38 -11.42 -0.54
C PRO A 44 18.55 -10.00 0.00
N ALA A 45 17.50 -9.19 -0.15
CA ALA A 45 17.52 -7.80 0.31
C ALA A 45 17.91 -7.79 1.78
N ALA A 46 18.95 -7.01 2.13
CA ALA A 46 19.61 -7.08 3.43
C ALA A 46 18.57 -7.10 4.56
N GLY A 47 18.56 -8.23 5.28
CA GLY A 47 17.40 -8.65 6.06
C GLY A 47 17.00 -7.62 7.11
N CYS A 48 15.89 -6.92 6.87
CA CYS A 48 15.26 -6.07 7.87
C CYS A 48 14.58 -6.97 8.90
N ASP A 49 15.36 -7.51 9.84
CA ASP A 49 14.83 -8.30 10.94
C ASP A 49 13.85 -7.44 11.76
N PRO A 50 12.58 -7.86 11.91
CA PRO A 50 11.54 -7.03 12.52
C PRO A 50 11.72 -6.85 14.04
N THR A 51 12.71 -7.50 14.66
CA THR A 51 13.00 -7.45 16.09
C THR A 51 14.39 -6.90 16.41
N GLN A 52 15.39 -7.09 15.52
CA GLN A 52 16.77 -6.62 15.71
C GLN A 52 17.10 -5.34 14.92
N THR A 53 16.25 -4.89 13.98
CA THR A 53 16.43 -3.60 13.32
C THR A 53 16.25 -2.46 14.33
N ALA A 54 17.33 -1.73 14.64
CA ALA A 54 17.30 -0.62 15.59
C ALA A 54 16.26 0.45 15.19
N PRO A 55 15.29 0.79 16.07
CA PRO A 55 14.17 1.66 15.71
C PRO A 55 14.59 3.14 15.65
N VAL A 56 14.74 3.69 14.45
CA VAL A 56 15.03 5.13 14.25
C VAL A 56 13.73 5.94 14.31
N TYR A 57 13.55 6.69 15.40
CA TYR A 57 12.43 7.62 15.55
C TYR A 57 12.57 8.81 14.59
N ARG A 58 11.48 9.14 13.87
CA ARG A 58 11.51 10.12 12.77
C ARG A 58 11.08 11.54 13.15
N GLY A 59 10.82 11.82 14.43
CA GLY A 59 10.47 13.15 14.95
C GLY A 59 9.20 13.80 14.37
N ARG A 60 8.41 13.08 13.56
CA ARG A 60 7.20 13.59 12.87
C ARG A 60 5.90 13.43 13.66
N VAL A 61 5.96 12.72 14.78
CA VAL A 61 4.87 12.55 15.75
C VAL A 61 5.43 13.10 17.08
N PRO A 62 4.60 13.61 18.01
CA PRO A 62 5.08 13.95 19.35
C PRO A 62 5.56 12.71 20.13
N SER A 63 6.54 12.88 21.02
CA SER A 63 6.91 11.84 21.99
C SER A 63 5.85 11.74 23.11
N PRO A 64 5.82 10.65 23.90
CA PRO A 64 4.97 10.57 25.09
C PRO A 64 5.28 11.69 26.09
N GLU A 65 6.57 11.90 26.39
CA GLU A 65 7.07 12.98 27.24
C GLU A 65 6.52 14.36 26.82
N GLN A 66 6.57 14.69 25.51
CA GLN A 66 6.07 15.96 24.96
C GLN A 66 4.55 16.16 25.13
N VAL A 67 3.78 15.11 25.40
CA VAL A 67 2.31 15.17 25.54
C VAL A 67 1.86 14.95 26.98
N LEU A 68 2.62 14.17 27.76
CA LEU A 68 2.25 13.69 29.09
C LEU A 68 3.10 14.31 30.21
N GLY A 69 4.31 14.80 29.91
CA GLY A 69 5.25 15.40 30.86
C GLY A 69 6.14 14.41 31.61
N PHE A 70 6.23 13.16 31.16
CA PHE A 70 7.05 12.07 31.69
C PHE A 70 7.19 10.97 30.61
N ASP A 71 8.23 10.14 30.67
CA ASP A 71 8.48 9.12 29.67
C ASP A 71 7.73 7.79 29.95
N LEU A 72 7.51 6.98 28.91
CA LEU A 72 6.77 5.72 29.05
C LEU A 72 7.59 4.68 29.83
N GLY A 73 7.08 4.31 31.01
CA GLY A 73 7.71 3.34 31.90
C GLY A 73 8.09 3.92 33.26
N GLU A 74 8.22 5.25 33.38
CA GLU A 74 8.44 5.92 34.67
C GLU A 74 7.30 5.66 35.66
N ARG A 75 6.05 5.69 35.17
CA ARG A 75 4.86 5.39 35.95
C ARG A 75 3.73 4.81 35.10
N PRO A 76 2.72 4.17 35.72
CA PRO A 76 1.47 3.86 35.06
C PRO A 76 0.81 5.12 34.47
N VAL A 77 0.31 4.97 33.24
CA VAL A 77 -0.45 6.00 32.52
C VAL A 77 -1.95 5.76 32.80
N THR A 78 -2.67 6.79 33.23
CA THR A 78 -4.13 6.70 33.40
C THR A 78 -4.82 6.56 32.05
N ALA A 79 -6.02 5.98 32.02
CA ALA A 79 -6.73 5.79 30.77
C ALA A 79 -7.01 7.11 30.03
N ALA A 80 -7.26 8.22 30.76
CA ALA A 80 -7.47 9.54 30.16
C ALA A 80 -6.18 10.16 29.57
N GLU A 81 -5.01 9.88 30.18
CA GLU A 81 -3.70 10.26 29.61
C GLU A 81 -3.39 9.45 28.34
N SER A 82 -3.73 8.15 28.33
CA SER A 82 -3.61 7.29 27.14
C SER A 82 -4.55 7.75 26.01
N ASP A 83 -5.82 8.04 26.33
CA ASP A 83 -6.81 8.61 25.41
C ASP A 83 -6.27 9.93 24.80
N ARG A 84 -5.75 10.85 25.63
CA ARG A 84 -5.12 12.12 25.19
C ARG A 84 -3.92 11.91 24.28
N TYR A 85 -3.04 10.96 24.58
CA TYR A 85 -1.87 10.68 23.75
C TYR A 85 -2.27 10.12 22.39
N LEU A 86 -3.18 9.15 22.34
CA LEU A 86 -3.70 8.58 21.09
C LEU A 86 -4.37 9.63 20.20
N GLU A 87 -5.16 10.54 20.76
CA GLU A 87 -5.79 11.62 20.01
C GLU A 87 -4.77 12.66 19.52
N THR A 88 -3.75 12.97 20.33
CA THR A 88 -2.66 13.88 19.95
C THR A 88 -1.81 13.28 18.82
N VAL A 89 -1.53 11.97 18.85
CA VAL A 89 -0.83 11.25 17.78
C VAL A 89 -1.64 11.27 16.48
N ALA A 90 -2.95 10.99 16.55
CA ALA A 90 -3.83 11.03 15.38
C ALA A 90 -3.93 12.44 14.77
N ALA A 91 -4.09 13.47 15.60
CA ALA A 91 -4.16 14.87 15.16
C ALA A 91 -2.86 15.41 14.53
N ARG A 92 -1.73 14.69 14.66
CA ARG A 92 -0.42 15.08 14.12
C ARG A 92 0.11 14.15 13.02
N SER A 93 -0.63 13.10 12.63
CA SER A 93 -0.09 12.04 11.77
C SER A 93 -1.02 11.66 10.62
N GLU A 94 -0.58 11.90 9.38
CA GLU A 94 -1.18 11.40 8.13
C GLU A 94 -1.29 9.85 8.05
N ARG A 95 -0.77 9.14 9.05
CA ARG A 95 -0.69 7.68 9.11
C ARG A 95 -1.58 7.05 10.18
N VAL A 96 -2.27 7.86 10.98
CA VAL A 96 -3.08 7.40 12.12
C VAL A 96 -4.46 8.03 12.07
N VAL A 97 -5.50 7.20 12.16
CA VAL A 97 -6.88 7.65 12.37
C VAL A 97 -7.40 7.07 13.69
N SER A 98 -8.03 7.90 14.51
CA SER A 98 -8.60 7.52 15.80
C SER A 98 -10.13 7.56 15.81
N GLY A 99 -10.73 6.98 16.84
CA GLY A 99 -12.17 7.07 17.09
C GLY A 99 -12.56 6.48 18.44
N THR A 100 -13.85 6.50 18.74
CA THR A 100 -14.44 5.77 19.88
C THR A 100 -15.10 4.50 19.33
N LEU A 101 -14.75 3.34 19.90
CA LEU A 101 -15.30 2.03 19.52
C LEU A 101 -16.66 1.78 20.18
N ALA A 102 -16.74 2.08 21.48
CA ALA A 102 -17.92 1.89 22.34
C ALA A 102 -17.74 2.72 23.64
N THR A 103 -18.69 2.58 24.55
CA THR A 103 -18.61 3.11 25.93
C THR A 103 -18.54 1.92 26.90
N SER A 104 -17.73 2.01 27.96
CA SER A 104 -17.62 0.97 28.99
C SER A 104 -18.81 1.00 29.95
N ALA A 105 -18.96 -0.06 30.76
CA ALA A 105 -19.99 -0.13 31.82
C ALA A 105 -19.91 1.01 32.86
N GLN A 106 -18.74 1.66 32.97
CA GLN A 106 -18.49 2.82 33.84
C GLN A 106 -18.65 4.16 33.10
N GLY A 107 -19.31 4.18 31.94
CA GLY A 107 -19.55 5.39 31.15
C GLY A 107 -18.32 5.95 30.42
N ARG A 108 -17.16 5.29 30.48
CA ARG A 108 -15.93 5.77 29.83
C ARG A 108 -15.91 5.48 28.33
N PRO A 109 -15.43 6.39 27.46
CA PRO A 109 -15.19 6.06 26.06
C PRO A 109 -14.08 5.02 25.94
N LEU A 110 -14.25 4.07 25.02
CA LEU A 110 -13.20 3.14 24.59
C LEU A 110 -12.60 3.66 23.29
N LYS A 111 -11.50 4.41 23.38
CA LYS A 111 -10.79 4.95 22.22
C LYS A 111 -10.04 3.83 21.48
N TYR A 112 -9.84 4.04 20.17
CA TYR A 112 -8.95 3.23 19.34
C TYR A 112 -8.17 4.13 18.38
N ALA A 113 -7.07 3.59 17.85
CA ALA A 113 -6.31 4.18 16.76
C ALA A 113 -5.92 3.09 15.74
N ILE A 114 -5.97 3.41 14.45
CA ILE A 114 -5.50 2.56 13.36
C ILE A 114 -4.30 3.26 12.73
N ALA A 115 -3.11 2.69 12.89
CA ALA A 115 -1.90 3.12 12.21
C ALA A 115 -1.72 2.33 10.90
N GLY A 116 -1.32 3.01 9.81
CA GLY A 116 -1.24 2.36 8.50
C GLY A 116 -0.34 3.08 7.49
N ARG A 117 -0.69 2.89 6.20
CA ARG A 117 -0.19 3.70 5.08
C ARG A 117 -1.24 4.78 4.75
N PRO A 118 -0.86 6.02 4.38
CA PRO A 118 -1.81 7.12 4.14
C PRO A 118 -2.94 6.75 3.17
N GLU A 119 -2.63 5.98 2.13
CA GLU A 119 -3.58 5.58 1.07
C GLU A 119 -4.66 4.61 1.62
N LEU A 120 -4.34 3.85 2.66
CA LEU A 120 -5.21 2.82 3.24
C LEU A 120 -6.03 3.29 4.45
N ILE A 121 -5.64 4.36 5.17
CA ILE A 121 -6.39 4.83 6.34
C ILE A 121 -7.64 5.66 5.97
N SER A 122 -7.83 5.98 4.69
CA SER A 122 -9.05 6.62 4.18
C SER A 122 -10.29 5.72 4.41
N LYS A 123 -11.49 6.31 4.47
CA LYS A 123 -12.76 5.55 4.63
C LYS A 123 -12.92 4.44 3.59
N ALA A 124 -12.49 4.69 2.34
CA ALA A 124 -12.51 3.70 1.26
C ALA A 124 -11.40 2.65 1.42
N GLY A 125 -10.17 3.06 1.80
CA GLY A 125 -9.06 2.16 2.09
C GLY A 125 -9.37 1.19 3.22
N LEU A 126 -9.91 1.68 4.34
CA LEU A 126 -10.32 0.85 5.48
C LEU A 126 -11.48 -0.10 5.13
N ALA A 127 -12.43 0.32 4.29
CA ALA A 127 -13.48 -0.56 3.78
C ALA A 127 -12.91 -1.70 2.93
N LYS A 128 -11.93 -1.40 2.06
CA LYS A 128 -11.22 -2.41 1.27
C LYS A 128 -10.42 -3.37 2.16
N VAL A 129 -9.61 -2.85 3.09
CA VAL A 129 -8.82 -3.68 4.03
C VAL A 129 -9.74 -4.56 4.89
N ARG A 130 -10.91 -4.07 5.31
CA ARG A 130 -11.91 -4.86 6.03
C ARG A 130 -12.50 -6.00 5.19
N LEU A 131 -12.68 -5.80 3.89
CA LEU A 131 -13.13 -6.83 2.95
C LEU A 131 -12.04 -7.89 2.73
N GLU A 132 -10.81 -7.46 2.45
CA GLU A 132 -9.66 -8.35 2.21
C GLU A 132 -9.32 -9.19 3.46
N ALA A 133 -9.34 -8.57 4.65
CA ALA A 133 -9.22 -9.25 5.94
C ALA A 133 -10.50 -10.02 6.35
N GLY A 134 -11.60 -9.88 5.61
CA GLY A 134 -12.76 -10.77 5.70
C GLY A 134 -12.50 -12.06 4.94
N LEU A 135 -12.14 -11.94 3.64
CA LEU A 135 -11.81 -13.06 2.77
C LEU A 135 -10.71 -13.96 3.36
N LEU A 136 -9.64 -13.37 3.89
CA LEU A 136 -8.52 -14.11 4.52
C LEU A 136 -8.92 -14.93 5.76
N ARG A 137 -10.11 -14.68 6.35
CA ARG A 137 -10.64 -15.41 7.52
C ARG A 137 -11.80 -16.35 7.20
N ASP A 138 -12.36 -16.33 5.99
CA ASP A 138 -13.39 -17.30 5.60
C ASP A 138 -12.70 -18.56 5.04
N PRO A 139 -12.85 -19.74 5.67
CA PRO A 139 -12.26 -20.99 5.17
C PRO A 139 -12.87 -21.47 3.84
N ARG A 140 -13.93 -20.81 3.33
CA ARG A 140 -14.49 -21.04 1.99
C ARG A 140 -13.84 -20.20 0.90
N THR A 141 -13.07 -19.16 1.25
CA THR A 141 -12.27 -18.40 0.28
C THR A 141 -11.26 -19.36 -0.35
N PRO A 142 -11.24 -19.55 -1.68
CA PRO A 142 -10.28 -20.44 -2.31
C PRO A 142 -8.84 -20.01 -1.98
N ALA A 143 -7.98 -20.97 -1.63
CA ALA A 143 -6.61 -20.69 -1.17
C ALA A 143 -5.74 -19.89 -2.18
N CYS A 144 -6.19 -19.78 -3.43
CA CYS A 144 -5.69 -18.85 -4.45
C CYS A 144 -6.76 -17.76 -4.71
N SER A 145 -6.85 -16.74 -3.85
CA SER A 145 -7.81 -15.63 -3.97
C SER A 145 -7.27 -14.34 -3.35
N GLY A 146 -6.17 -13.83 -3.90
CA GLY A 146 -5.52 -12.58 -3.48
C GLY A 146 -4.01 -12.76 -3.29
N TRP A 147 -3.20 -12.10 -4.12
CA TRP A 147 -1.73 -12.21 -4.23
C TRP A 147 -1.15 -13.62 -4.58
N ALA A 148 -1.93 -14.69 -4.35
CA ALA A 148 -2.07 -15.96 -5.08
C ALA A 148 -1.67 -17.31 -4.43
N CYS A 149 -0.63 -17.60 -3.64
CA CYS A 149 0.46 -16.85 -3.02
C CYS A 149 0.10 -15.95 -1.82
N ALA A 150 0.63 -16.34 -0.65
CA ALA A 150 0.82 -15.46 0.50
C ALA A 150 2.26 -14.92 0.71
N SER A 151 3.35 -15.32 0.05
CA SER A 151 3.60 -16.38 -0.95
C SER A 151 3.57 -17.75 -0.29
N ARG A 152 3.18 -18.80 -1.05
CA ARG A 152 3.13 -20.24 -0.70
C ARG A 152 3.84 -20.56 0.64
N GLY A 153 3.07 -20.50 1.74
CA GLY A 153 3.55 -20.07 3.06
C GLY A 153 4.86 -20.68 3.56
N SER A 154 5.77 -19.82 4.03
CA SER A 154 6.99 -20.16 4.79
C SER A 154 7.72 -21.42 4.30
N SER A 155 8.59 -21.26 3.29
CA SER A 155 9.12 -22.37 2.49
C SER A 155 10.14 -23.27 3.21
N GLY A 156 9.64 -24.13 4.10
CA GLY A 156 10.25 -25.43 4.41
C GLY A 156 11.04 -25.55 5.73
N ARG A 157 10.30 -25.97 6.77
CA ARG A 157 10.75 -26.29 8.16
C ARG A 157 11.09 -25.10 9.04
#